data_AF-A0A2X2JUM0-F1
#
_entry.id   AF-A0A2X2JUM0-F1
#
_cell.length_a   1.000
_cell.length_b   1.000
_cell.length_c   1.000
_cell.angle_alpha   90.00
_cell.angle_beta   90.00
_cell.angle_gamma   90.00
#
_symmetry.space_group_name_H-M   'P 1'
#
loop_
_entity.id
_entity.type
_entity.pdbx_description
1 polymer ?
#
loop_
_entity_poly.entity_id
_entity_poly.type
_entity_poly.pdbx_seq_one_letter_code
_entity_poly.pdbx_strand_id
1 'polypeptide(L)'
;MVHFSHSFEKIFNTDHEAYTQAIITGDTEVNAVLRKVSPEFPREVAEVINKTHHNKLVISMISSQIDADRMDYLQRDAYFTGVSYGAFDMERILRLMRPSKDEVLIKESGMHAVENFIMSRYQMYGRFISTQLVVVEKCCLIIV
;
A
#
# COMPACT_ATOMS: atom_id res chain seq x y z
N MET A 1 0.82 11.80 10.59
CA MET A 1 1.61 10.55 10.48
C MET A 1 1.30 9.72 11.72
N VAL A 2 0.65 8.56 11.57
CA VAL A 2 0.36 7.67 12.70
C VAL A 2 1.54 6.73 12.88
N HIS A 3 2.32 6.92 13.94
CA HIS A 3 3.41 6.00 14.27
C HIS A 3 2.83 4.67 14.75
N PHE A 4 3.35 3.56 14.21
CA PHE A 4 2.92 2.19 14.55
C PHE A 4 1.42 1.96 14.40
N SER A 5 0.85 2.29 13.23
CA SER A 5 -0.59 2.22 12.92
C SER A 5 -1.30 0.97 13.49
N HIS A 6 -0.79 -0.24 13.22
CA HIS A 6 -1.40 -1.47 13.74
C HIS A 6 -1.33 -1.67 15.25
N SER A 7 -0.30 -1.14 15.92
CA SER A 7 -0.22 -1.17 17.39
C SER A 7 -1.18 -0.14 17.98
N PHE A 8 -1.26 1.05 17.37
CA PHE A 8 -2.12 2.14 17.81
C PHE A 8 -3.61 1.82 17.61
N GLU A 9 -3.97 1.18 16.50
CA GLU A 9 -5.31 0.64 16.23
C GLU A 9 -5.79 -0.31 17.33
N LYS A 10 -4.93 -1.25 17.74
CA LYS A 10 -5.27 -2.23 18.77
C LYS A 10 -5.44 -1.63 20.16
N ILE A 11 -4.75 -0.53 20.45
CA ILE A 11 -4.74 0.10 21.78
C ILE A 11 -5.81 1.19 21.87
N PHE A 12 -6.01 1.97 20.81
CA PHE A 12 -6.86 3.16 20.79
C PHE A 12 -8.13 3.01 19.95
N ASN A 13 -8.34 1.86 19.29
CA ASN A 13 -9.51 1.58 18.46
C ASN A 13 -9.74 2.65 17.36
N THR A 14 -8.64 3.20 16.85
CA THR A 14 -8.58 4.29 15.88
C THR A 14 -8.44 3.77 14.47
N ASP A 15 -9.41 4.01 13.58
CA ASP A 15 -9.32 3.60 12.17
C ASP A 15 -8.44 4.57 11.35
N HIS A 16 -7.27 4.09 10.90
CA HIS A 16 -6.32 4.91 10.12
C HIS A 16 -6.88 5.35 8.75
N GLU A 17 -7.81 4.60 8.17
CA GLU A 17 -8.48 5.00 6.94
C GLU A 17 -9.40 6.21 7.23
N ALA A 18 -10.14 6.19 8.35
CA ALA A 18 -10.98 7.30 8.77
C ALA A 18 -10.18 8.59 9.04
N TYR A 19 -9.00 8.49 9.66
CA TYR A 19 -8.11 9.65 9.83
C TYR A 19 -7.61 10.20 8.49
N THR A 20 -7.30 9.33 7.55
CA THR A 20 -6.87 9.73 6.20
C THR A 20 -7.99 10.50 5.50
N GLN A 21 -9.23 10.05 5.62
CA GLN A 21 -10.39 10.78 5.07
C GLN A 21 -10.60 12.12 5.74
N ALA A 22 -10.46 12.20 7.06
CA ALA A 22 -10.59 13.46 7.80
C ALA A 22 -9.55 14.49 7.35
N ILE A 23 -8.32 14.05 7.06
CA ILE A 23 -7.27 14.93 6.54
C ILE A 23 -7.61 15.41 5.13
N ILE A 24 -8.06 14.50 4.26
CA ILE A 24 -8.34 14.81 2.85
C ILE A 24 -9.56 15.70 2.69
N THR A 25 -10.61 15.49 3.49
CA THR A 25 -11.89 16.19 3.36
C THR A 25 -12.06 17.38 4.31
N GLY A 26 -11.30 17.42 5.41
CA GLY A 26 -11.32 18.50 6.40
C GLY A 26 -10.61 19.77 5.94
N ASP A 27 -10.56 20.77 6.82
CA ASP A 27 -9.87 22.05 6.57
C ASP A 27 -8.36 21.90 6.84
N THR A 28 -7.66 21.29 5.88
CA THR A 28 -6.21 21.06 5.94
C THR A 28 -5.52 21.62 4.70
N GLU A 29 -4.19 21.80 4.80
CA GLU A 29 -3.38 22.17 3.64
C GLU A 29 -3.51 21.17 2.49
N VAL A 30 -3.69 19.88 2.81
CA VAL A 30 -3.92 18.82 1.82
C VAL A 30 -5.22 19.08 1.06
N ASN A 31 -6.31 19.35 1.76
CA ASN A 31 -7.59 19.69 1.14
C ASN A 31 -7.48 20.96 0.29
N ALA A 32 -6.81 22.00 0.81
CA ALA A 32 -6.61 23.25 0.11
C ALA A 32 -5.84 23.07 -1.21
N VAL A 33 -4.85 22.16 -1.24
CA VAL A 33 -4.12 21.82 -2.48
C VAL A 33 -5.01 21.01 -3.43
N LEU A 34 -5.73 20.01 -2.95
CA LEU A 34 -6.60 19.17 -3.77
C LEU A 34 -7.73 19.98 -4.43
N ARG A 35 -8.31 20.94 -3.71
CA ARG A 35 -9.34 21.85 -4.24
C ARG A 35 -8.87 22.75 -5.38
N LYS A 36 -7.56 22.97 -5.54
CA LYS A 36 -7.01 23.73 -6.68
C LYS A 36 -7.18 22.98 -8.00
N VAL A 37 -7.32 21.65 -7.96
CA VAL A 37 -7.56 20.81 -9.15
C VAL A 37 -9.04 20.87 -9.53
N SER A 38 -9.92 20.49 -8.60
CA SER A 38 -11.37 20.73 -8.71
C SER A 38 -12.01 20.75 -7.31
N PRO A 39 -13.18 21.40 -7.14
CA PRO A 39 -13.89 21.42 -5.85
C PRO A 39 -14.27 20.03 -5.33
N GLU A 40 -14.52 19.07 -6.23
CA GLU A 40 -14.94 17.70 -5.94
C GLU A 40 -13.76 16.73 -5.76
N PHE A 41 -12.56 17.11 -6.22
CA PHE A 41 -11.37 16.26 -6.21
C PHE A 41 -11.03 15.66 -4.84
N PRO A 42 -11.09 16.41 -3.71
CA PRO A 42 -10.83 15.81 -2.40
C PRO A 42 -11.79 14.65 -2.08
N ARG A 43 -13.05 14.75 -2.52
CA ARG A 43 -14.05 13.70 -2.32
C ARG A 43 -13.72 12.47 -3.18
N GLU A 44 -13.38 12.67 -4.45
CA GLU A 44 -13.00 11.59 -5.36
C GLU A 44 -11.78 10.83 -4.83
N VAL A 45 -10.75 11.52 -4.32
CA VAL A 45 -9.57 10.91 -3.72
C VAL A 45 -9.94 10.09 -2.46
N ALA A 46 -10.81 10.64 -1.59
CA ALA A 46 -11.28 9.91 -0.42
C ALA A 46 -12.10 8.66 -0.78
N GLU A 47 -12.89 8.70 -1.86
CA GLU A 47 -13.64 7.56 -2.39
C GLU A 47 -12.71 6.48 -2.96
N VAL A 48 -11.60 6.87 -3.60
CA VAL A 48 -10.60 5.94 -4.12
C VAL A 48 -9.93 5.17 -2.97
N ILE A 49 -9.56 5.87 -1.90
CA ILE A 49 -8.95 5.26 -0.71
C ILE A 49 -9.94 4.31 -0.02
N ASN A 50 -11.21 4.70 0.11
CA ASN A 50 -12.28 3.84 0.65
C ASN A 50 -12.76 2.74 -0.31
N LYS A 51 -12.20 2.65 -1.51
CA LYS A 51 -12.59 1.64 -2.52
C LYS A 51 -14.06 1.75 -2.93
N THR A 52 -14.67 2.93 -2.77
CA THR A 52 -16.07 3.22 -3.14
C THR A 52 -16.20 4.00 -4.44
N HIS A 53 -15.08 4.40 -5.04
CA HIS A 53 -15.05 5.14 -6.29
C HIS A 53 -15.62 4.34 -7.48
N HIS A 54 -16.29 5.04 -8.41
CA HIS A 54 -16.94 4.42 -9.57
C HIS A 54 -15.94 3.72 -10.52
N ASN A 55 -14.73 4.28 -10.64
CA ASN A 55 -13.69 3.73 -11.50
C ASN A 55 -12.88 2.67 -10.74
N LYS A 56 -13.26 1.40 -10.92
CA LYS A 56 -12.60 0.26 -10.29
C LYS A 56 -11.15 0.06 -10.73
N LEU A 57 -10.76 0.56 -11.91
CA LEU A 57 -9.36 0.48 -12.36
C LEU A 57 -8.45 1.30 -11.46
N VAL A 58 -8.89 2.50 -11.07
CA VAL A 58 -8.13 3.36 -10.16
C VAL A 58 -7.98 2.71 -8.80
N ILE A 59 -9.05 2.12 -8.28
CA ILE A 59 -9.02 1.33 -7.04
C ILE A 59 -8.04 0.16 -7.18
N SER A 60 -8.11 -0.60 -8.27
CA SER A 60 -7.26 -1.77 -8.51
C SER A 60 -5.77 -1.43 -8.62
N MET A 61 -5.40 -0.23 -9.08
CA MET A 61 -4.00 0.19 -9.14
C MET A 61 -3.40 0.46 -7.76
N ILE A 62 -4.23 0.93 -6.81
CA ILE A 62 -3.78 1.36 -5.49
C ILE A 62 -4.03 0.28 -4.43
N SER A 63 -5.09 -0.51 -4.57
CA SER A 63 -5.49 -1.55 -3.63
C SER A 63 -5.96 -2.80 -4.38
N SER A 64 -5.04 -3.71 -4.66
CA SER A 64 -5.33 -5.03 -5.25
C SER A 64 -4.34 -6.07 -4.75
N GLN A 65 -4.23 -7.24 -5.40
CA GLN A 65 -3.18 -8.19 -5.05
C GLN A 65 -1.79 -7.73 -5.50
N ILE A 66 -1.74 -6.99 -6.61
CA ILE A 66 -0.55 -6.41 -7.24
C ILE A 66 -0.82 -4.92 -7.42
N ASP A 67 -0.66 -4.17 -6.34
CA ASP A 67 -0.85 -2.72 -6.30
C ASP A 67 0.50 -1.99 -6.22
N ALA A 68 0.45 -0.69 -6.52
CA ALA A 68 1.63 0.17 -6.46
C ALA A 68 2.22 0.26 -5.04
N ASP A 69 1.38 0.22 -4.01
CA ASP A 69 1.80 0.31 -2.61
C ASP A 69 2.68 -0.87 -2.20
N ARG A 70 2.26 -2.10 -2.52
CA ARG A 70 3.04 -3.32 -2.26
C ARG A 70 4.33 -3.36 -3.03
N MET A 71 4.30 -2.93 -4.28
CA MET A 71 5.51 -2.92 -5.09
C MET A 71 6.53 -1.92 -4.54
N ASP A 72 6.10 -0.75 -4.05
CA ASP A 72 6.98 0.24 -3.43
C ASP A 72 7.56 -0.27 -2.10
N TYR A 73 6.72 -0.70 -1.14
CA TYR A 73 7.25 -1.07 0.18
C TYR A 73 8.15 -2.31 0.10
N LEU A 74 7.82 -3.31 -0.74
CA LEU A 74 8.65 -4.51 -0.88
C LEU A 74 10.04 -4.15 -1.42
N GLN A 75 10.11 -3.26 -2.40
CA GLN A 75 11.38 -2.83 -2.99
C GLN A 75 12.16 -1.92 -2.04
N ARG A 76 11.46 -1.01 -1.34
CA ARG A 76 12.03 -0.11 -0.34
C ARG A 76 12.63 -0.89 0.82
N ASP A 77 11.89 -1.83 1.40
CA ASP A 77 12.34 -2.64 2.53
C ASP A 77 13.51 -3.55 2.12
N ALA A 78 13.47 -4.14 0.93
CA ALA A 78 14.59 -4.92 0.38
C ALA A 78 15.86 -4.07 0.22
N TYR A 79 15.72 -2.82 -0.25
CA TYR A 79 16.84 -1.89 -0.41
C TYR A 79 17.47 -1.52 0.94
N PHE A 80 16.67 -1.11 1.94
CA PHE A 80 17.18 -0.67 3.24
C PHE A 80 17.71 -1.81 4.12
N THR A 81 17.17 -3.02 3.99
CA THR A 81 17.63 -4.17 4.77
C THR A 81 18.85 -4.86 4.14
N GLY A 82 19.24 -4.47 2.93
CA GLY A 82 20.35 -5.08 2.19
C GLY A 82 20.10 -6.55 1.81
N VAL A 83 18.86 -7.03 1.95
CA VAL A 83 18.47 -8.39 1.60
C VAL A 83 18.05 -8.40 0.14
N SER A 84 18.92 -8.93 -0.73
CA SER A 84 18.65 -9.13 -2.15
C SER A 84 17.77 -10.35 -2.44
N TYR A 85 17.38 -11.11 -1.42
CA TYR A 85 16.39 -12.19 -1.54
C TYR A 85 14.99 -11.60 -1.65
N GLY A 86 14.42 -11.66 -2.85
CA GLY A 86 13.13 -11.05 -3.17
C GLY A 86 13.22 -9.86 -4.12
N ALA A 87 14.35 -9.66 -4.81
CA ALA A 87 14.43 -8.72 -5.92
C ALA A 87 13.54 -9.23 -7.08
N PHE A 88 12.36 -8.66 -7.21
CA PHE A 88 11.49 -8.86 -8.36
C PHE A 88 11.68 -7.69 -9.34
N ASP A 89 11.52 -7.98 -10.62
CA ASP A 89 11.64 -6.99 -11.68
C ASP A 89 10.32 -6.20 -11.82
N MET A 90 10.22 -5.10 -11.05
CA MET A 90 9.09 -4.17 -11.12
C MET A 90 8.84 -3.69 -12.55
N GLU A 91 9.90 -3.40 -13.31
CA GLU A 91 9.81 -2.89 -14.67
C GLU A 91 9.15 -3.90 -15.60
N ARG A 92 9.51 -5.18 -15.47
CA ARG A 92 8.88 -6.26 -16.23
C ARG A 92 7.41 -6.43 -15.88
N ILE A 93 7.03 -6.33 -14.61
CA ILE A 93 5.60 -6.39 -14.21
C ILE A 93 4.85 -5.22 -14.85
N LEU A 94 5.34 -3.98 -14.72
CA LEU A 94 4.72 -2.79 -15.30
C LEU A 94 4.56 -2.89 -16.83
N ARG A 95 5.55 -3.42 -17.55
CA ARG A 95 5.48 -3.64 -19.00
C ARG A 95 4.38 -4.62 -19.41
N LEU A 96 4.03 -5.55 -18.53
CA LEU A 96 3.10 -6.64 -18.78
C LEU A 96 1.70 -6.39 -18.19
N MET A 97 1.55 -5.36 -17.36
CA MET A 97 0.25 -4.87 -16.91
C MET A 97 -0.57 -4.30 -18.08
N ARG A 98 -1.86 -4.62 -18.10
CA ARG A 98 -2.83 -4.14 -19.08
C ARG A 98 -4.12 -3.73 -18.35
N PRO A 99 -4.65 -2.52 -18.60
CA PRO A 99 -5.94 -2.15 -18.05
C PRO A 99 -7.05 -2.98 -18.70
N SER A 100 -7.97 -3.50 -17.89
CA SER A 100 -9.24 -4.10 -18.33
C SER A 100 -10.39 -3.12 -18.06
N LYS A 101 -11.66 -3.56 -18.06
CA LYS A 101 -12.81 -2.72 -17.67
C LYS A 101 -12.86 -2.43 -16.17
N ASP A 102 -12.60 -3.46 -15.35
CA ASP A 102 -12.82 -3.40 -13.90
C ASP A 102 -11.55 -3.64 -13.07
N GLU A 103 -10.47 -4.12 -13.68
CA GLU A 103 -9.24 -4.51 -12.97
C GLU A 103 -7.98 -4.40 -13.84
N VAL A 104 -6.82 -4.41 -13.20
CA VAL A 104 -5.52 -4.48 -13.89
C VAL A 104 -5.17 -5.96 -14.11
N LEU A 105 -5.00 -6.35 -15.37
CA LEU A 105 -4.62 -7.70 -15.77
C LEU A 105 -3.14 -7.76 -16.11
N ILE A 106 -2.55 -8.95 -16.04
CA ILE A 106 -1.16 -9.18 -16.46
C ILE A 106 -1.16 -10.19 -17.61
N LYS A 107 -0.41 -9.88 -18.66
CA LYS A 107 -0.24 -10.78 -19.80
C LYS A 107 0.42 -12.09 -19.35
N GLU A 108 -0.03 -13.22 -19.90
CA GLU A 108 0.49 -14.56 -19.61
C GLU A 108 2.02 -14.67 -19.73
N SER A 109 2.64 -13.96 -20.68
CA SER A 109 4.11 -13.89 -20.82
C SER A 109 4.85 -13.31 -19.60
N GLY A 110 4.10 -12.72 -18.65
CA GLY A 110 4.57 -12.18 -17.38
C GLY A 110 4.37 -13.08 -16.17
N MET A 111 3.90 -14.32 -16.37
CA MET A 111 3.62 -15.26 -15.28
C MET A 111 4.81 -15.42 -14.34
N HIS A 112 6.02 -15.63 -14.87
CA HIS A 112 7.23 -15.72 -14.05
C HIS A 112 7.56 -14.45 -13.26
N ALA A 113 7.22 -13.27 -13.79
CA ALA A 113 7.43 -12.02 -13.05
C ALA A 113 6.47 -11.92 -11.86
N VAL A 114 5.22 -12.39 -12.04
CA VAL A 114 4.21 -12.45 -10.98
C VAL A 114 4.57 -13.52 -9.94
N GLU A 115 5.04 -14.69 -10.36
CA GLU A 115 5.52 -15.74 -9.46
C GLU A 115 6.66 -15.23 -8.57
N ASN A 116 7.66 -14.55 -9.17
CA ASN A 116 8.75 -13.94 -8.43
C ASN A 116 8.26 -12.89 -7.45
N PHE A 117 7.26 -12.07 -7.82
CA PHE A 117 6.64 -11.10 -6.91
C PHE A 117 5.97 -11.79 -5.70
N ILE A 118 5.18 -12.84 -5.94
CA ILE A 118 4.51 -13.59 -4.87
C ILE A 118 5.54 -14.27 -3.94
N MET A 119 6.59 -14.86 -4.51
CA MET A 119 7.68 -15.46 -3.74
C MET A 119 8.44 -14.43 -2.91
N SER A 120 8.73 -13.26 -3.48
CA SER A 120 9.39 -12.15 -2.79
C SER A 120 8.56 -11.67 -1.61
N ARG A 121 7.24 -11.53 -1.81
CA ARG A 121 6.30 -11.20 -0.73
C ARG A 121 6.35 -12.24 0.39
N TYR A 122 6.26 -13.53 0.07
CA TYR A 122 6.30 -14.59 1.07
C TYR A 122 7.60 -14.60 1.89
N GLN A 123 8.74 -14.43 1.22
CA GLN A 123 10.05 -14.37 1.88
C GLN A 123 10.18 -13.18 2.83
N MET A 124 9.68 -12.01 2.42
CA MET A 124 9.71 -10.82 3.27
C MET A 124 8.82 -10.95 4.52
N TYR A 125 7.60 -11.48 4.35
CA TYR A 125 6.70 -11.76 5.47
C TYR A 125 7.35 -12.70 6.50
N GLY A 126 7.93 -13.81 6.04
CA GLY A 126 8.51 -14.82 6.92
C GLY A 126 9.74 -14.34 7.71
N ARG A 127 10.55 -13.44 7.16
CA ARG A 127 11.79 -12.99 7.82
C ARG A 127 11.72 -11.64 8.53
N PHE A 128 10.84 -10.73 8.15
CA PHE A 128 10.84 -9.36 8.69
C PHE A 128 9.58 -9.02 9.47
N ILE A 129 8.42 -9.42 8.97
CA ILE A 129 7.15 -9.16 9.67
C ILE A 129 6.97 -10.16 10.82
N SER A 130 7.42 -11.41 10.65
CA SER A 130 7.30 -12.47 11.65
C SER A 130 8.55 -12.69 12.53
N THR A 131 9.66 -11.99 12.27
CA THR A 131 10.86 -12.19 13.09
C THR A 131 10.70 -11.51 14.45
N GLN A 132 11.07 -12.27 15.49
CA GLN A 132 10.75 -12.01 16.88
C GLN A 132 11.27 -10.65 17.38
N LEU A 133 12.31 -10.09 16.75
CA LEU A 133 12.89 -8.79 17.13
C LEU A 133 11.94 -7.60 16.90
N VAL A 134 11.23 -7.55 15.75
CA VAL A 134 10.27 -6.47 15.43
C VAL A 134 9.02 -6.57 16.31
N VAL A 135 8.60 -7.79 16.64
CA VAL A 135 7.49 -8.02 17.58
C VAL A 135 7.89 -7.61 18.99
N VAL A 136 9.13 -7.91 19.42
CA VAL A 136 9.63 -7.51 20.75
C VAL A 136 9.76 -6.00 20.88
N GLU A 137 10.28 -5.28 19.88
CA GLU A 137 10.29 -3.80 19.91
C GLU A 137 8.88 -3.21 19.96
N LYS A 138 7.94 -3.74 19.16
CA LYS A 138 6.53 -3.32 19.20
C LYS A 138 5.86 -3.60 20.54
N CYS A 139 6.21 -4.70 21.21
CA CYS A 139 5.71 -5.00 22.56
C CYS A 139 6.39 -4.15 23.64
N CYS A 140 7.68 -3.83 23.50
CA CYS A 140 8.40 -3.02 24.47
C CYS A 140 7.87 -1.57 24.52
N LEU A 141 7.49 -1.02 23.35
CA LEU A 141 6.81 0.28 23.23
C LEU A 141 5.42 0.34 23.89
N ILE A 142 4.84 -0.79 24.30
CA ILE A 142 3.53 -0.85 24.99
C ILE A 142 3.72 -0.90 26.53
N ILE A 143 4.95 -1.15 27.01
CA ILE A 143 5.25 -1.36 28.44
C ILE A 143 5.96 -0.12 29.06
N VAL A 144 6.34 0.87 28.27
CA VAL A 144 6.94 2.14 28.76
C VAL A 144 5.94 3.29 28.66
#